data_AF-A0A9E2HY66-F1
#
_entry.id   AF-A0A9E2HY66-F1
#
_cell.length_a   1.000
_cell.length_b   1.000
_cell.length_c   1.000
_cell.angle_alpha   90.00
_cell.angle_beta   90.00
_cell.angle_gamma   90.00
#
_symmetry.space_group_name_H-M   'P 1'
#
loop_
_entity.id
_entity.type
_entity.pdbx_description
1 polymer ?
#
loop_
_entity_poly.entity_id
_entity_poly.type
_entity_poly.pdbx_seq_one_letter_code
_entity_poly.pdbx_strand_id
1 'polypeptide(L)'
;NFPEVKSEEFIQLNQDLRLLTAKEIMYGANVDESGLTEDNEHLTAVKAHAEANNCEVIKLCAKFEEELIGMDDDEAAAFLDDMGVEESGLAQIIQKGFDKLGLMSYFTAGVKEVRAWTIRKNTTAPKAAAVIHNDFEKGFIRAEVIAYADFIAYGGEAGAKDAGKMRLEGKEYIVQDGDVMHFRFNV
;
A
#
# COMPACT_ATOMS: atom_id res chain seq x y z
N ASN A 1 -20.74 4.76 11.82
CA ASN A 1 -20.92 4.90 13.29
C ASN A 1 -20.77 6.32 13.84
N PHE A 2 -20.30 7.31 13.08
CA PHE A 2 -20.36 8.72 13.50
C PHE A 2 -20.91 9.59 12.35
N PRO A 3 -22.02 10.33 12.54
CA PRO A 3 -22.65 11.11 11.47
C PRO A 3 -21.78 12.28 10.98
N GLU A 4 -20.87 12.78 11.83
CA GLU A 4 -19.98 13.91 11.53
C GLU A 4 -18.50 13.51 11.48
N VAL A 5 -18.18 12.27 11.06
CA VAL A 5 -16.79 11.76 11.07
C VAL A 5 -15.79 12.62 10.26
N LYS A 6 -16.29 13.46 9.34
CA LYS A 6 -15.50 14.37 8.50
C LYS A 6 -15.48 15.82 9.01
N SER A 7 -16.18 16.15 10.09
CA SER A 7 -16.15 17.50 10.65
C SER A 7 -14.78 17.78 11.27
N GLU A 8 -14.36 19.03 11.24
CA GLU A 8 -13.06 19.45 11.78
C GLU A 8 -13.01 19.21 13.29
N GLU A 9 -14.14 19.42 13.97
CA GLU A 9 -14.31 19.19 15.41
C GLU A 9 -14.13 17.71 15.76
N PHE A 10 -14.73 16.80 14.99
CA PHE A 10 -14.58 15.36 15.24
C PHE A 10 -13.15 14.91 14.98
N ILE A 11 -12.51 15.39 13.90
CA ILE A 11 -11.14 15.05 13.57
C ILE A 11 -10.19 15.49 14.69
N GLN A 12 -10.32 16.73 15.18
CA GLN A 12 -9.51 17.24 16.28
C GLN A 12 -9.74 16.42 17.56
N LEU A 13 -10.99 16.17 17.93
CA LEU A 13 -11.34 15.38 19.11
C LEU A 13 -10.76 13.95 19.04
N ASN A 14 -10.86 13.31 17.87
CA ASN A 14 -10.37 11.95 17.68
C ASN A 14 -8.83 11.88 17.66
N GLN A 15 -8.14 12.94 17.25
CA GLN A 15 -6.68 13.02 17.35
C GLN A 15 -6.22 13.06 18.81
N ASP A 16 -6.98 13.70 19.69
CA ASP A 16 -6.66 13.81 21.11
C ASP A 16 -7.05 12.53 21.87
N LEU A 17 -8.26 12.01 21.63
CA LEU A 17 -8.82 10.88 22.39
C LEU A 17 -8.49 9.51 21.81
N ARG A 18 -8.12 9.43 20.52
CA ARG A 18 -7.79 8.17 19.82
C ARG A 18 -8.86 7.09 19.99
N LEU A 19 -10.11 7.43 19.72
CA LEU A 19 -11.27 6.56 19.94
C LEU A 19 -11.10 5.23 19.21
N LEU A 20 -11.26 4.12 19.94
CA LEU A 20 -11.10 2.77 19.38
C LEU A 20 -12.11 2.48 18.28
N THR A 21 -13.36 2.90 18.46
CA THR A 21 -14.46 2.69 17.51
C THR A 21 -14.41 3.60 16.28
N ALA A 22 -13.49 4.58 16.26
CA ALA A 22 -13.25 5.43 15.11
C ALA A 22 -12.12 4.91 14.20
N LYS A 23 -11.43 3.83 14.60
CA LYS A 23 -10.42 3.18 13.77
C LYS A 23 -11.10 2.45 12.60
N GLU A 24 -10.42 2.39 11.47
CA GLU A 24 -10.87 1.56 10.35
C GLU A 24 -10.80 0.08 10.74
N ILE A 25 -11.82 -0.67 10.31
CA ILE A 25 -11.97 -2.10 10.62
C ILE A 25 -12.04 -2.86 9.30
N MET A 26 -11.39 -4.03 9.31
CA MET A 26 -11.45 -5.02 8.24
C MET A 26 -11.64 -6.39 8.89
N TYR A 27 -12.50 -7.21 8.31
CA TYR A 27 -12.80 -8.54 8.82
C TYR A 27 -12.03 -9.59 8.02
N GLY A 28 -11.19 -10.38 8.69
CA GLY A 28 -10.63 -11.62 8.13
C GLY A 28 -11.55 -12.79 8.44
N ALA A 29 -12.28 -13.27 7.45
CA ALA A 29 -13.15 -14.43 7.58
C ALA A 29 -12.34 -15.71 7.26
N ASN A 30 -11.96 -16.43 8.31
CA ASN A 30 -11.28 -17.71 8.18
C ASN A 30 -12.28 -18.81 7.79
N VAL A 31 -12.05 -19.43 6.64
CA VAL A 31 -12.88 -20.50 6.07
C VAL A 31 -12.05 -21.78 5.86
N ASP A 32 -12.73 -22.89 5.59
CA ASP A 32 -12.08 -24.11 5.10
C ASP A 32 -11.71 -24.00 3.61
N GLU A 33 -11.02 -25.00 3.07
CA GLU A 33 -10.56 -25.03 1.68
C GLU A 33 -11.73 -24.92 0.69
N SER A 34 -12.85 -25.63 0.94
CA SER A 34 -14.07 -25.50 0.15
C SER A 34 -14.69 -24.10 0.22
N GLY A 35 -14.55 -23.43 1.35
CA GLY A 35 -15.02 -22.07 1.58
C GLY A 35 -14.26 -21.02 0.79
N LEU A 36 -13.07 -21.32 0.25
CA LEU A 36 -12.32 -20.41 -0.62
C LEU A 36 -13.04 -20.19 -1.96
N THR A 37 -13.67 -21.22 -2.50
CA THR A 37 -14.42 -21.14 -3.77
C THR A 37 -15.90 -20.85 -3.55
N GLU A 38 -16.52 -21.50 -2.56
CA GLU A 38 -17.95 -21.34 -2.28
C GLU A 38 -18.21 -20.58 -0.98
N ASP A 39 -19.21 -19.71 -0.98
CA ASP A 39 -19.57 -18.97 0.23
C ASP A 39 -20.50 -19.81 1.13
N ASN A 40 -20.13 -19.97 2.41
CA ASN A 40 -20.97 -20.62 3.41
C ASN A 40 -21.92 -19.64 4.12
N GLU A 41 -22.85 -20.17 4.93
CA GLU A 41 -23.83 -19.36 5.66
C GLU A 41 -23.17 -18.36 6.62
N HIS A 42 -22.07 -18.75 7.27
CA HIS A 42 -21.34 -17.91 8.22
C HIS A 42 -20.64 -16.74 7.52
N LEU A 43 -19.99 -16.99 6.40
CA LEU A 43 -19.34 -15.98 5.58
C LEU A 43 -20.38 -15.00 5.03
N THR A 44 -21.54 -15.49 4.60
CA THR A 44 -22.64 -14.66 4.14
C THR A 44 -23.12 -13.71 5.26
N ALA A 45 -23.24 -14.21 6.49
CA ALA A 45 -23.58 -13.40 7.65
C ALA A 45 -22.52 -12.33 7.98
N VAL A 46 -21.23 -12.68 7.89
CA VAL A 46 -20.12 -11.73 8.09
C VAL A 46 -20.11 -10.66 7.00
N LYS A 47 -20.30 -11.03 5.74
CA LYS A 47 -20.42 -10.08 4.61
C LYS A 47 -21.56 -9.09 4.83
N ALA A 48 -22.74 -9.57 5.20
CA ALA A 48 -23.89 -8.72 5.50
C ALA A 48 -23.62 -7.77 6.67
N HIS A 49 -22.97 -8.24 7.75
CA HIS A 49 -22.61 -7.40 8.89
C HIS A 49 -21.58 -6.32 8.51
N ALA A 50 -20.57 -6.70 7.73
CA ALA A 50 -19.52 -5.78 7.29
C ALA A 50 -20.08 -4.71 6.34
N GLU A 51 -20.95 -5.08 5.39
CA GLU A 51 -21.64 -4.15 4.49
C GLU A 51 -22.47 -3.13 5.27
N ALA A 52 -23.25 -3.59 6.27
CA ALA A 52 -24.02 -2.69 7.14
C ALA A 52 -23.16 -1.69 7.92
N ASN A 53 -21.87 -2.01 8.15
CA ASN A 53 -20.90 -1.15 8.84
C ASN A 53 -19.90 -0.48 7.90
N ASN A 54 -20.06 -0.60 6.58
CA ASN A 54 -19.11 -0.11 5.57
C ASN A 54 -17.67 -0.58 5.84
N CYS A 55 -17.54 -1.84 6.25
CA CYS A 55 -16.27 -2.50 6.52
C CYS A 55 -16.00 -3.53 5.43
N GLU A 56 -14.73 -3.80 5.20
CA GLU A 56 -14.30 -4.74 4.17
C GLU A 56 -14.13 -6.15 4.77
N VAL A 57 -14.39 -7.18 3.96
CA VAL A 57 -14.20 -8.58 4.33
C VAL A 57 -13.14 -9.20 3.42
N ILE A 58 -12.13 -9.82 4.02
CA ILE A 58 -11.16 -10.67 3.33
C ILE A 58 -11.47 -12.11 3.71
N LYS A 59 -11.66 -12.93 2.69
CA LYS A 59 -11.82 -14.37 2.83
C LYS A 59 -10.44 -15.02 2.78
N LEU A 60 -10.12 -15.87 3.75
CA LEU A 60 -8.85 -16.60 3.77
C LEU A 60 -9.04 -17.98 4.40
N CYS A 61 -8.13 -18.90 4.11
CA CYS A 61 -8.03 -20.17 4.82
C CYS A 61 -6.68 -20.22 5.53
N ALA A 62 -6.68 -20.14 6.86
CA ALA A 62 -5.44 -20.07 7.63
C ALA A 62 -4.55 -21.31 7.44
N LYS A 63 -5.15 -22.50 7.22
CA LYS A 63 -4.40 -23.73 6.92
C LYS A 63 -3.71 -23.64 5.55
N PHE A 64 -4.42 -23.15 4.55
CA PHE A 64 -3.86 -22.90 3.22
C PHE A 64 -2.71 -21.87 3.27
N GLU A 65 -2.87 -20.77 4.02
CA GLU A 65 -1.80 -19.78 4.21
C GLU A 65 -0.57 -20.37 4.93
N GLU A 66 -0.76 -21.32 5.84
CA GLU A 66 0.34 -22.02 6.52
C GLU A 66 1.10 -22.93 5.56
N GLU A 67 0.40 -23.62 4.65
CA GLU A 67 1.03 -24.49 3.64
C GLU A 67 1.88 -23.70 2.64
N LEU A 68 1.47 -22.47 2.32
CA LEU A 68 2.28 -21.55 1.51
C LEU A 68 3.61 -21.16 2.19
N ILE A 69 3.72 -21.30 3.52
CA ILE A 69 4.94 -20.91 4.23
C ILE A 69 6.07 -21.87 3.88
N GLY A 70 7.11 -21.33 3.23
CA GLY A 70 8.32 -22.06 2.89
C GLY A 70 8.31 -22.67 1.49
N MET A 71 7.23 -22.50 0.74
CA MET A 71 7.24 -22.65 -0.72
C MET A 71 8.07 -21.51 -1.34
N ASP A 72 8.71 -21.78 -2.47
CA ASP A 72 9.26 -20.71 -3.30
C ASP A 72 8.17 -20.02 -4.14
N ASP A 73 8.53 -18.94 -4.83
CA ASP A 73 7.56 -18.12 -5.57
C ASP A 73 6.86 -18.89 -6.70
N ASP A 74 7.57 -19.81 -7.37
CA ASP A 74 7.01 -20.60 -8.47
C ASP A 74 6.08 -21.70 -7.94
N GLU A 75 6.47 -22.36 -6.85
CA GLU A 75 5.66 -23.36 -6.14
C GLU A 75 4.37 -22.73 -5.57
N ALA A 76 4.49 -21.58 -4.90
CA ALA A 76 3.37 -20.86 -4.33
C ALA A 76 2.38 -20.41 -5.42
N ALA A 77 2.88 -19.90 -6.55
CA ALA A 77 2.04 -19.49 -7.68
C ALA A 77 1.28 -20.67 -8.29
N ALA A 78 1.94 -21.81 -8.48
CA ALA A 78 1.28 -23.02 -8.97
C ALA A 78 0.20 -23.53 -8.00
N PHE A 79 0.49 -23.51 -6.69
CA PHE A 79 -0.45 -23.93 -5.67
C PHE A 79 -1.69 -23.04 -5.55
N LEU A 80 -1.51 -21.72 -5.73
CA LEU A 80 -2.60 -20.75 -5.81
C LEU A 80 -3.50 -20.99 -7.03
N ASP A 81 -2.91 -21.24 -8.20
CA ASP A 81 -3.64 -21.53 -9.45
C ASP A 81 -4.44 -22.83 -9.35
N ASP A 82 -3.85 -23.89 -8.77
CA ASP A 82 -4.53 -25.17 -8.54
C ASP A 82 -5.79 -25.03 -7.66
N MET A 83 -5.78 -24.08 -6.72
CA MET A 83 -6.92 -23.77 -5.85
C MET A 83 -7.89 -22.74 -6.46
N GLY A 84 -7.57 -22.18 -7.63
CA GLY A 84 -8.39 -21.18 -8.31
C GLY A 84 -8.39 -19.81 -7.60
N VAL A 85 -7.32 -19.47 -6.89
CA VAL A 85 -7.18 -18.21 -6.16
C VAL A 85 -6.01 -17.42 -6.74
N GLU A 86 -6.25 -16.19 -7.20
CA GLU A 86 -5.19 -15.36 -7.81
C GLU A 86 -4.17 -14.83 -6.79
N GLU A 87 -4.60 -14.59 -5.54
CA GLU A 87 -3.77 -13.98 -4.51
C GLU A 87 -4.12 -14.52 -3.12
N SER A 88 -3.10 -14.81 -2.32
CA SER A 88 -3.27 -15.28 -0.94
C SER A 88 -4.03 -14.26 -0.07
N GLY A 89 -4.81 -14.76 0.88
CA GLY A 89 -5.55 -13.93 1.82
C GLY A 89 -4.61 -13.10 2.71
N LEU A 90 -3.43 -13.60 3.04
CA LEU A 90 -2.42 -12.83 3.76
C LEU A 90 -1.89 -11.65 2.95
N ALA A 91 -1.60 -11.84 1.66
CA ALA A 91 -1.17 -10.77 0.77
C ALA A 91 -2.25 -9.67 0.65
N GLN A 92 -3.52 -10.07 0.51
CA GLN A 92 -4.66 -9.14 0.54
C GLN A 92 -4.74 -8.36 1.86
N ILE A 93 -4.54 -9.01 3.01
CA ILE A 93 -4.55 -8.34 4.32
C ILE A 93 -3.45 -7.28 4.40
N ILE A 94 -2.24 -7.62 3.94
CA ILE A 94 -1.08 -6.72 3.97
C ILE A 94 -1.35 -5.50 3.08
N GLN A 95 -1.73 -5.70 1.83
CA GLN A 95 -1.95 -4.60 0.88
C GLN A 95 -3.09 -3.68 1.33
N LYS A 96 -4.25 -4.26 1.66
CA LYS A 96 -5.42 -3.48 2.10
C LYS A 96 -5.17 -2.79 3.44
N GLY A 97 -4.49 -3.47 4.37
CA GLY A 97 -4.09 -2.89 5.66
C GLY A 97 -3.15 -1.69 5.48
N PHE A 98 -2.17 -1.82 4.58
CA PHE A 98 -1.25 -0.74 4.22
C PHE A 98 -2.00 0.47 3.63
N ASP A 99 -2.92 0.23 2.70
CA ASP A 99 -3.74 1.26 2.08
C ASP A 99 -4.66 1.99 3.08
N LYS A 100 -5.34 1.24 3.96
CA LYS A 100 -6.23 1.75 5.02
C LYS A 100 -5.50 2.58 6.08
N LEU A 101 -4.23 2.27 6.33
CA LEU A 101 -3.38 3.12 7.17
C LEU A 101 -3.01 4.46 6.49
N GLY A 102 -3.47 4.65 5.25
CA GLY A 102 -3.15 5.79 4.40
C GLY A 102 -1.69 5.78 3.98
N LEU A 103 -1.08 4.60 3.87
CA LEU A 103 0.30 4.44 3.45
C LEU A 103 0.37 4.15 1.96
N MET A 104 1.51 4.49 1.36
CA MET A 104 1.86 4.22 -0.03
C MET A 104 3.39 4.08 -0.13
N SER A 105 3.89 3.60 -1.26
CA SER A 105 5.33 3.42 -1.45
C SER A 105 5.85 4.26 -2.61
N TYR A 106 7.05 4.78 -2.47
CA TYR A 106 7.85 5.25 -3.61
C TYR A 106 9.15 4.45 -3.65
N PHE A 107 9.84 4.50 -4.78
CA PHE A 107 11.04 3.71 -5.01
C PHE A 107 12.28 4.57 -5.21
N THR A 108 13.41 4.09 -4.71
CA THR A 108 14.73 4.48 -5.19
C THR A 108 15.30 3.30 -5.95
N ALA A 109 15.73 3.51 -7.19
CA ALA A 109 16.31 2.48 -8.04
C ALA A 109 17.70 2.92 -8.52
N GLY A 110 18.73 2.16 -8.13
CA GLY A 110 20.10 2.38 -8.58
C GLY A 110 20.85 1.06 -8.77
N VAL A 111 22.07 1.14 -9.28
CA VAL A 111 22.89 -0.05 -9.61
C VAL A 111 23.12 -0.96 -8.40
N LYS A 112 23.24 -0.38 -7.20
CA LYS A 112 23.53 -1.13 -5.96
C LYS A 112 22.30 -1.60 -5.21
N GLU A 113 21.19 -0.87 -5.31
CA GLU A 113 20.02 -1.09 -4.46
C GLU A 113 18.75 -0.62 -5.18
N VAL A 114 17.70 -1.43 -5.07
CA VAL A 114 16.33 -1.04 -5.34
C VAL A 114 15.58 -1.16 -4.03
N ARG A 115 14.90 -0.09 -3.62
CA ARG A 115 14.22 -0.03 -2.32
C ARG A 115 12.89 0.67 -2.40
N ALA A 116 11.91 0.11 -1.73
CA ALA A 116 10.62 0.74 -1.43
C ALA A 116 10.72 1.56 -0.13
N TRP A 117 10.15 2.75 -0.16
CA TRP A 117 10.08 3.67 0.96
C TRP A 117 8.62 3.97 1.29
N THR A 118 8.21 3.62 2.50
CA THR A 118 6.85 3.85 2.97
C THR A 118 6.64 5.30 3.39
N ILE A 119 5.61 5.94 2.85
CA ILE A 119 5.15 7.28 3.21
C ILE A 119 3.64 7.28 3.41
N ARG A 120 3.10 8.33 4.04
CA ARG A 120 1.65 8.56 4.02
C ARG A 120 1.23 9.15 2.68
N LYS A 121 0.01 8.86 2.24
CA LYS A 121 -0.64 9.56 1.13
C LYS A 121 -0.60 11.07 1.36
N ASN A 122 -0.47 11.84 0.29
CA ASN A 122 -0.32 13.31 0.31
C ASN A 122 0.99 13.83 0.95
N THR A 123 2.02 13.00 1.06
CA THR A 123 3.35 13.45 1.52
C THR A 123 4.05 14.24 0.41
N THR A 124 4.64 15.39 0.77
CA THR A 124 5.42 16.21 -0.18
C THR A 124 6.81 15.64 -0.44
N ALA A 125 7.42 15.97 -1.58
CA ALA A 125 8.74 15.47 -1.95
C ALA A 125 9.85 15.71 -0.88
N PRO A 126 9.96 16.87 -0.21
CA PRO A 126 10.94 17.06 0.86
C PRO A 126 10.73 16.15 2.06
N LYS A 127 9.47 15.92 2.45
CA LYS A 127 9.12 15.02 3.55
C LYS A 127 9.37 13.55 3.17
N ALA A 128 9.10 13.18 1.92
CA ALA A 128 9.44 11.86 1.41
C ALA A 128 10.96 11.61 1.45
N ALA A 129 11.76 12.61 1.08
CA ALA A 129 13.22 12.56 1.19
C ALA A 129 13.71 12.42 2.64
N ALA A 130 13.02 13.05 3.60
CA ALA A 130 13.33 12.96 5.03
C ALA A 130 13.27 11.53 5.57
N VAL A 131 12.43 10.66 4.97
CA VAL A 131 12.33 9.23 5.33
C VAL A 131 13.63 8.48 5.03
N ILE A 132 14.40 8.92 4.03
CA ILE A 132 15.74 8.39 3.76
C ILE A 132 16.73 8.93 4.80
N HIS A 133 16.74 10.25 4.98
CA HIS A 133 17.57 10.91 5.97
C HIS A 133 17.01 12.29 6.33
N ASN A 134 16.94 12.63 7.62
CA ASN A 134 16.33 13.87 8.09
C ASN A 134 16.96 15.15 7.50
N ASP A 135 18.27 15.15 7.21
CA ASP A 135 18.95 16.32 6.62
C ASP A 135 18.47 16.65 5.20
N PHE A 136 17.92 15.68 4.47
CA PHE A 136 17.46 15.90 3.10
C PHE A 136 16.27 16.86 3.04
N GLU A 137 15.44 16.93 4.09
CA GLU A 137 14.32 17.85 4.11
C GLU A 137 14.78 19.32 4.08
N LYS A 138 15.78 19.66 4.91
CA LYS A 138 16.34 21.01 5.01
C LYS A 138 17.17 21.36 3.77
N GLY A 139 17.96 20.40 3.30
CA GLY A 139 18.82 20.54 2.12
C GLY A 139 18.08 20.40 0.79
N PHE A 140 16.77 20.07 0.78
CA PHE A 140 16.04 19.73 -0.43
C PHE A 140 16.10 20.84 -1.48
N ILE A 141 16.55 20.48 -2.68
CA ILE A 141 16.56 21.35 -3.86
C ILE A 141 15.39 20.98 -4.78
N ARG A 142 15.35 19.72 -5.23
CA ARG A 142 14.34 19.18 -6.15
C ARG A 142 14.38 17.65 -6.16
N ALA A 143 13.36 17.02 -6.71
CA ALA A 143 13.33 15.59 -6.99
C ALA A 143 13.28 15.32 -8.50
N GLU A 144 14.07 14.35 -8.97
CA GLU A 144 13.88 13.72 -10.27
C GLU A 144 12.85 12.59 -10.08
N VAL A 145 11.75 12.63 -10.82
CA VAL A 145 10.61 11.72 -10.63
C VAL A 145 10.22 11.07 -11.94
N ILE A 146 10.08 9.75 -11.93
CA ILE A 146 9.54 8.95 -13.03
C ILE A 146 8.40 8.11 -12.48
N ALA A 147 7.23 8.12 -13.12
CA ALA A 147 6.13 7.23 -12.73
C ALA A 147 6.52 5.76 -12.97
N TYR A 148 6.12 4.84 -12.09
CA TYR A 148 6.44 3.40 -12.22
C TYR A 148 6.18 2.85 -13.63
N ALA A 149 5.01 3.13 -14.18
CA ALA A 149 4.61 2.66 -15.51
C ALA A 149 5.57 3.15 -16.63
N ASP A 150 6.02 4.40 -16.55
CA ASP A 150 7.00 4.94 -17.49
C ASP A 150 8.39 4.32 -17.27
N PHE A 151 8.80 4.10 -16.02
CA PHE A 151 10.08 3.45 -15.72
C PHE A 151 10.16 2.05 -16.33
N ILE A 152 9.09 1.27 -16.23
CA ILE A 152 9.02 -0.06 -16.84
C ILE A 152 8.93 0.03 -18.36
N ALA A 153 8.04 0.87 -18.91
CA ALA A 153 7.81 0.97 -20.35
C ALA A 153 9.06 1.39 -21.14
N TYR A 154 9.92 2.23 -20.56
CA TYR A 154 11.13 2.74 -21.22
C TYR A 154 12.42 2.06 -20.76
N GLY A 155 12.35 0.93 -20.03
CA GLY A 155 13.54 0.16 -19.67
C GLY A 155 14.46 0.85 -18.66
N GLY A 156 13.90 1.62 -17.73
CA GLY A 156 14.60 2.25 -16.63
C GLY A 156 14.88 3.74 -16.83
N GLU A 157 15.74 4.29 -15.96
CA GLU A 157 15.96 5.74 -15.83
C GLU A 157 16.42 6.40 -17.12
N ALA A 158 17.40 5.81 -17.81
CA ALA A 158 17.98 6.37 -19.03
C ALA A 158 16.94 6.47 -20.16
N GLY A 159 16.22 5.39 -20.44
CA GLY A 159 15.20 5.39 -21.47
C GLY A 159 14.02 6.29 -21.14
N ALA A 160 13.59 6.32 -19.87
CA ALA A 160 12.52 7.23 -19.42
C ALA A 160 12.94 8.70 -19.56
N LYS A 161 14.21 9.02 -19.32
CA LYS A 161 14.76 10.37 -19.51
C LYS A 161 14.81 10.75 -20.99
N ASP A 162 15.29 9.87 -21.85
CA ASP A 162 15.37 10.11 -23.30
C ASP A 162 13.97 10.28 -23.93
N ALA A 163 12.98 9.57 -23.39
CA ALA A 163 11.57 9.72 -23.75
C ALA A 163 10.87 10.95 -23.11
N GLY A 164 11.60 11.77 -22.33
CA GLY A 164 11.06 12.97 -21.69
C GLY A 164 10.07 12.69 -20.55
N LYS A 165 10.08 11.49 -19.96
CA LYS A 165 9.19 11.10 -18.84
C LYS A 165 9.77 11.41 -17.46
N MET A 166 11.06 11.73 -17.38
CA MET A 166 11.67 12.20 -16.14
C MET A 166 11.29 13.66 -15.88
N ARG A 167 10.59 13.90 -14.78
CA ARG A 167 10.17 15.24 -14.33
C ARG A 167 11.10 15.76 -13.24
N LEU A 168 11.24 17.08 -13.19
CA LEU A 168 11.90 17.78 -12.09
C LEU A 168 10.83 18.43 -11.23
N GLU A 169 10.64 17.88 -10.03
CA GLU A 169 9.57 18.26 -9.12
C GLU A 169 10.10 19.07 -7.93
N GLY A 170 9.32 20.07 -7.54
CA GLY A 170 9.66 21.03 -6.49
C GLY A 170 9.20 20.61 -5.09
N LYS A 171 9.28 21.56 -4.14
CA LYS A 171 8.92 21.32 -2.73
C LYS A 171 7.43 21.05 -2.50
N GLU A 172 6.58 21.53 -3.41
CA GLU A 172 5.12 21.40 -3.34
C GLU A 172 4.62 20.12 -4.01
N TYR A 173 5.49 19.36 -4.69
CA TYR A 173 5.09 18.12 -5.33
C TYR A 173 4.62 17.11 -4.29
N ILE A 174 3.43 16.58 -4.53
CA ILE A 174 2.87 15.47 -3.77
C ILE A 174 3.32 14.18 -4.45
N VAL A 175 4.09 13.37 -3.72
CA VAL A 175 4.57 12.08 -4.22
C VAL A 175 3.38 11.19 -4.56
N GLN A 176 3.47 10.49 -5.67
CA GLN A 176 2.47 9.52 -6.10
C GLN A 176 2.93 8.11 -5.78
N ASP A 177 1.97 7.19 -5.60
CA ASP A 177 2.30 5.78 -5.36
C ASP A 177 3.07 5.20 -6.54
N GLY A 178 4.15 4.48 -6.23
CA GLY A 178 5.07 3.89 -7.19
C GLY A 178 6.04 4.86 -7.86
N ASP A 179 6.07 6.15 -7.52
CA ASP A 179 7.06 7.08 -8.07
C ASP A 179 8.49 6.55 -7.87
N VAL A 180 9.28 6.51 -8.93
CA VAL A 180 10.73 6.24 -8.88
C VAL A 180 11.44 7.57 -8.76
N MET A 181 12.10 7.81 -7.63
CA MET A 181 12.59 9.12 -7.24
C MET A 181 14.09 9.16 -6.97
N HIS A 182 14.71 10.27 -7.36
CA HIS A 182 16.06 10.64 -6.94
C HIS A 182 16.06 12.07 -6.41
N PHE A 183 16.38 12.23 -5.13
CA PHE A 183 16.40 13.53 -4.46
C PHE A 183 17.74 14.26 -4.65
N ARG A 184 17.68 15.53 -5.04
CA ARG A 184 18.82 16.45 -5.05
C ARG A 184 18.76 17.33 -3.82
N PHE A 185 19.85 17.35 -3.06
CA PHE A 185 19.98 18.17 -1.86
C PHE A 185 21.34 18.85 -1.83
N ASN A 186 21.41 19.98 -1.12
CA ASN A 186 22.67 20.63 -0.79
C ASN A 186 23.17 20.08 0.55
N VAL A 187 24.48 19.80 0.64
CA VAL A 187 25.17 19.39 1.87
C VAL A 187 25.86 20.59 2.48
#